data_AF-A0AAN7BH61-F1
#
_entry.id   AF-A0AAN7BH61-F1
#
_cell.length_a   1.000
_cell.length_b   1.000
_cell.length_c   1.000
_cell.angle_alpha   90.00
_cell.angle_beta   90.00
_cell.angle_gamma   90.00
#
_symmetry.space_group_name_H-M   'P 1'
#
loop_
_entity.id
_entity.type
_entity.pdbx_description
1 polymer ?
#
loop_
_entity_poly.entity_id
_entity_poly.type
_entity_poly.pdbx_seq_one_letter_code
_entity_poly.pdbx_strand_id
1 'polypeptide(L)'
;MTDVSPYIGKLSRSGSCFIEAPPQFTTHELGAAVELFVFEHLTKFQQTLAVLPGFSLDDWTSGLKAYADVHPEYENLVFSYYPATADLEYQDDQGVFTQYLIGLGHLESESWFDKKPRYYFEVKSTPLDWNTPLYMSGEQYKKMKRICVDDDSVYIIFRVFNMLTDRIDVKLYINPAQLEEQGKLDFTTIGDWVVAPGIA
;
A
#
# COMPACT_ATOMS: atom_id res chain seq x y z
N MET A 1 -9.29 -10.67 -16.76
CA MET A 1 -8.82 -11.97 -16.22
C MET A 1 -7.39 -12.15 -16.70
N THR A 2 -6.45 -11.90 -15.81
CA THR A 2 -5.04 -12.29 -15.98
C THR A 2 -4.46 -12.42 -14.58
N ASP A 3 -4.26 -13.67 -14.17
CA ASP A 3 -3.56 -14.05 -12.93
C ASP A 3 -2.06 -13.83 -13.16
N VAL A 4 -1.45 -13.00 -12.33
CA VAL A 4 -0.04 -12.58 -12.42
C VAL A 4 0.76 -13.01 -11.21
N SER A 5 0.45 -14.17 -10.62
CA SER A 5 1.25 -14.73 -9.52
C SER A 5 2.40 -15.62 -10.01
N PRO A 6 3.65 -15.13 -10.04
CA PRO A 6 4.79 -16.01 -9.86
C PRO A 6 5.49 -15.63 -8.56
N TYR A 7 5.18 -16.32 -7.46
CA TYR A 7 6.13 -16.68 -6.40
C TYR A 7 5.44 -17.65 -5.44
N ILE A 8 5.54 -18.95 -5.75
CA ILE A 8 5.24 -20.02 -4.77
C ILE A 8 6.56 -20.32 -4.05
N GLY A 9 6.83 -19.60 -2.96
CA GLY A 9 7.84 -20.01 -2.00
C GLY A 9 7.35 -21.25 -1.25
N LYS A 10 7.83 -22.44 -1.64
CA LYS A 10 7.58 -23.66 -0.87
C LYS A 10 8.40 -23.63 0.42
N LEU A 11 7.78 -23.28 1.55
CA LEU A 11 8.33 -23.63 2.86
C LEU A 11 8.22 -25.15 3.04
N SER A 12 9.32 -25.88 2.80
CA SER A 12 9.38 -27.32 3.07
C SER A 12 9.40 -27.58 4.57
N ARG A 13 8.32 -28.15 5.11
CA ARG A 13 8.36 -28.76 6.45
C ARG A 13 8.92 -30.18 6.34
N SER A 14 10.19 -30.35 6.72
CA SER A 14 10.69 -31.63 7.21
C SER A 14 11.27 -31.42 8.61
N GLY A 15 10.68 -32.07 9.61
CA GLY A 15 11.20 -32.06 10.98
C GLY A 15 10.10 -31.94 12.02
N SER A 16 9.89 -33.01 12.78
CA SER A 16 8.89 -33.14 13.84
C SER A 16 9.23 -32.37 15.12
N CYS A 17 8.17 -31.91 15.78
CA CYS A 17 8.06 -31.69 17.24
C CYS A 17 8.92 -30.60 17.86
N PHE A 18 8.37 -29.37 17.92
CA PHE A 18 8.06 -28.64 19.15
C PHE A 18 6.84 -27.76 18.84
N ILE A 19 5.80 -27.76 19.69
CA ILE A 19 4.78 -26.71 19.65
C ILE A 19 5.43 -25.49 20.31
N GLU A 20 6.31 -24.82 19.58
CA GLU A 20 6.53 -23.40 19.84
C GLU A 20 5.29 -22.69 19.31
N ALA A 21 4.65 -21.87 20.16
CA ALA A 21 3.66 -20.93 19.66
C ALA A 21 4.26 -20.21 18.45
N PRO A 22 3.54 -20.08 17.32
CA PRO A 22 4.08 -19.39 16.16
C PRO A 22 4.62 -18.03 16.62
N PRO A 23 5.78 -17.57 16.07
CA PRO A 23 6.33 -16.29 16.44
C PRO A 23 5.23 -15.23 16.36
N GLN A 24 4.96 -14.57 17.49
CA GLN A 24 4.01 -13.49 17.52
C GLN A 24 4.70 -12.30 16.85
N PHE A 25 4.40 -12.06 15.58
CA PHE A 25 4.85 -10.85 14.89
C PHE A 25 4.36 -9.62 15.67
N THR A 26 5.26 -8.68 15.90
CA THR A 26 4.91 -7.35 16.37
C THR A 26 4.08 -6.61 15.33
N THR A 27 3.38 -5.56 15.75
CA THR A 27 2.64 -4.69 14.82
C THR A 27 3.56 -4.01 13.79
N HIS A 28 4.81 -3.73 14.16
CA HIS A 28 5.80 -3.14 13.26
C HIS A 28 6.30 -4.14 12.21
N GLU A 29 6.58 -5.39 12.60
CA GLU A 29 6.97 -6.44 11.64
C GLU A 29 5.83 -6.78 10.67
N LEU A 30 4.59 -6.84 11.17
CA LEU A 30 3.42 -7.03 10.29
C LEU A 30 3.27 -5.85 9.32
N GLY A 31 3.46 -4.62 9.80
CA GLY A 31 3.44 -3.41 8.98
C GLY A 31 4.54 -3.42 7.91
N ALA A 32 5.77 -3.74 8.29
CA ALA A 32 6.89 -3.85 7.35
C ALA A 32 6.66 -4.94 6.30
N ALA A 33 6.07 -6.07 6.68
CA ALA A 33 5.75 -7.14 5.74
C ALA A 33 4.72 -6.72 4.68
N VAL A 34 3.68 -5.96 5.04
CA VAL A 34 2.70 -5.47 4.05
C VAL A 34 3.28 -4.34 3.18
N GLU A 35 4.10 -3.46 3.74
CA GLU A 35 4.80 -2.43 2.97
C GLU A 35 5.75 -3.07 1.95
N LEU A 36 6.57 -4.05 2.38
CA LEU A 36 7.46 -4.80 1.51
C LEU A 36 6.69 -5.49 0.38
N PHE A 37 5.56 -6.13 0.71
CA PHE A 37 4.71 -6.77 -0.29
C PHE A 37 4.24 -5.79 -1.37
N VAL A 38 3.81 -4.59 -0.99
CA VAL A 38 3.39 -3.55 -1.94
C VAL A 38 4.58 -3.02 -2.74
N PHE A 39 5.70 -2.74 -2.08
CA PHE A 39 6.95 -2.30 -2.72
C PHE A 39 7.40 -3.26 -3.83
N GLU A 40 7.41 -4.56 -3.54
CA GLU A 40 7.76 -5.62 -4.49
C GLU A 40 6.82 -5.66 -5.71
N HIS A 41 5.51 -5.48 -5.50
CA HIS A 41 4.55 -5.43 -6.59
C HIS A 41 4.78 -4.24 -7.51
N LEU A 42 5.01 -3.05 -6.93
CA LEU A 42 5.32 -1.83 -7.69
C LEU A 42 6.65 -1.96 -8.43
N THR A 43 7.67 -2.56 -7.80
CA THR A 43 8.96 -2.86 -8.43
C THR A 43 8.80 -3.81 -9.62
N LYS A 44 7.98 -4.86 -9.50
CA LYS A 44 7.68 -5.75 -10.62
C LYS A 44 6.93 -5.06 -11.74
N PHE A 45 5.98 -4.17 -11.43
CA PHE A 45 5.31 -3.35 -12.43
C PHE A 45 6.30 -2.48 -13.20
N GLN A 46 7.27 -1.89 -12.50
CA GLN A 46 8.35 -1.15 -13.15
C GLN A 46 9.22 -2.06 -14.05
N GLN A 47 9.67 -3.21 -13.56
CA GLN A 47 10.57 -4.09 -14.31
C GLN A 47 9.91 -4.79 -15.50
N THR A 48 8.64 -5.17 -15.37
CA THR A 48 7.94 -6.02 -16.36
C THR A 48 7.04 -5.24 -17.31
N LEU A 49 6.42 -4.16 -16.84
CA LEU A 49 5.48 -3.35 -17.62
C LEU A 49 6.01 -1.94 -17.90
N ALA A 50 7.11 -1.52 -17.25
CA ALA A 50 7.66 -0.16 -17.33
C ALA A 50 6.63 0.94 -17.00
N VAL A 51 5.64 0.62 -16.15
CA VAL A 51 4.54 1.55 -15.80
C VAL A 51 4.86 2.47 -14.63
N LEU A 52 6.02 2.30 -13.98
CA LEU A 52 6.48 3.11 -12.84
C LEU A 52 7.95 3.54 -13.07
N PRO A 53 8.23 4.24 -14.19
CA PRO A 53 9.60 4.56 -14.60
C PRO A 53 10.38 5.29 -13.50
N GLY A 54 11.49 4.69 -13.08
CA GLY A 54 12.38 5.25 -12.05
C GLY A 54 12.03 4.86 -10.62
N PHE A 55 10.92 4.13 -10.39
CA PHE A 55 10.57 3.61 -9.07
C PHE A 55 11.66 2.69 -8.52
N SER A 56 12.03 2.92 -7.27
CA SER A 56 13.21 2.37 -6.62
C SER A 56 13.02 2.31 -5.10
N LEU A 57 14.03 1.77 -4.41
CA LEU A 57 14.03 1.70 -2.94
C LEU A 57 13.94 3.07 -2.25
N ASP A 58 14.37 4.15 -2.92
CA ASP A 58 14.28 5.51 -2.37
C ASP A 58 12.82 5.99 -2.23
N ASP A 59 11.91 5.42 -3.02
CA ASP A 59 10.47 5.69 -2.96
C ASP A 59 9.81 4.99 -1.76
N TRP A 60 10.46 4.02 -1.11
CA TRP A 60 9.99 3.45 0.16
C TRP A 60 10.42 4.35 1.33
N THR A 61 9.53 5.26 1.70
CA THR A 61 9.81 6.35 2.64
C THR A 61 9.55 5.98 4.10
N SER A 62 8.70 4.99 4.37
CA SER A 62 8.35 4.53 5.73
C SER A 62 9.57 4.17 6.58
N GLY A 63 9.50 4.46 7.87
CA GLY A 63 10.45 3.96 8.85
C GLY A 63 10.34 2.46 9.10
N LEU A 64 9.21 1.83 8.73
CA LEU A 64 9.01 0.39 8.91
C LEU A 64 9.92 -0.46 8.02
N LYS A 65 10.50 0.10 6.95
CA LYS A 65 11.48 -0.60 6.10
C LYS A 65 12.68 -1.15 6.88
N ALA A 66 13.03 -0.53 8.01
CA ALA A 66 14.10 -1.03 8.88
C ALA A 66 13.79 -2.40 9.51
N TYR A 67 12.52 -2.80 9.59
CA TYR A 67 12.08 -4.12 10.08
C TYR A 67 12.00 -5.18 8.97
N ALA A 68 12.35 -4.82 7.73
CA ALA A 68 12.48 -5.78 6.62
C ALA A 68 13.87 -6.45 6.57
N ASP A 69 14.72 -6.20 7.56
CA ASP A 69 16.11 -6.67 7.67
C ASP A 69 16.26 -8.20 7.76
N VAL A 70 15.18 -8.91 8.08
CA VAL A 70 15.09 -10.37 8.01
C VAL A 70 15.23 -10.87 6.55
N HIS A 71 14.88 -10.05 5.56
CA HIS A 71 15.04 -10.39 4.15
C HIS A 71 16.43 -9.98 3.65
N PRO A 72 17.27 -10.91 3.12
CA PRO A 72 18.66 -10.61 2.76
C PRO A 72 18.85 -9.50 1.73
N GLU A 73 17.89 -9.23 0.86
CA GLU A 73 17.98 -8.12 -0.11
C GLU A 73 17.73 -6.74 0.53
N TYR A 74 17.12 -6.72 1.72
CA TYR A 74 16.75 -5.54 2.49
C TYR A 74 17.48 -5.48 3.84
N GLU A 75 18.57 -6.25 3.97
CA GLU A 75 19.44 -6.13 5.12
C GLU A 75 20.06 -4.73 5.17
N ASN A 76 20.17 -4.15 6.37
CA ASN A 76 20.75 -2.83 6.60
C ASN A 76 19.96 -1.62 6.06
N LEU A 77 18.67 -1.76 5.74
CA LEU A 77 17.83 -0.58 5.51
C LEU A 77 17.81 0.30 6.77
N VAL A 78 18.16 1.57 6.60
CA VAL A 78 18.18 2.55 7.69
C VAL A 78 16.82 3.23 7.82
N PHE A 79 16.49 3.64 9.05
CA PHE A 79 15.35 4.50 9.29
C PHE A 79 15.46 5.80 8.47
N SER A 80 14.35 6.22 7.89
CA SER A 80 14.23 7.55 7.30
C SER A 80 14.32 8.61 8.41
N TYR A 81 15.29 9.52 8.32
CA TYR A 81 15.48 10.61 9.29
C TYR A 81 14.42 11.72 9.18
N TYR A 82 13.68 11.76 8.07
CA TYR A 82 12.62 12.73 7.82
C TYR A 82 11.24 12.12 8.05
N PRO A 83 10.26 12.89 8.57
CA PRO A 83 8.89 12.41 8.68
C PRO A 83 8.34 12.08 7.29
N ALA A 84 8.09 10.79 7.04
CA ALA A 84 7.50 10.35 5.79
C ALA A 84 6.07 10.91 5.62
N THR A 85 5.72 11.35 4.41
CA THR A 85 4.37 11.81 4.12
C THR A 85 3.45 10.60 3.97
N ALA A 86 3.90 9.57 3.27
CA ALA A 86 3.23 8.28 3.16
C ALA A 86 4.25 7.14 3.32
N ASP A 87 3.78 5.89 3.27
CA ASP A 87 4.66 4.73 3.42
C ASP A 87 5.56 4.57 2.20
N LEU A 88 5.05 4.89 1.01
CA LEU A 88 5.82 5.08 -0.20
C LEU A 88 5.40 6.37 -0.94
N GLU A 89 6.35 7.03 -1.59
CA GLU A 89 6.13 8.26 -2.35
C GLU A 89 6.83 8.16 -3.71
N TYR A 90 6.08 8.34 -4.80
CA TYR A 90 6.61 8.20 -6.17
C TYR A 90 6.26 9.43 -7.02
N GLN A 91 7.23 9.98 -7.74
CA GLN A 91 7.02 11.07 -8.68
C GLN A 91 6.85 10.53 -10.11
N ASP A 92 5.66 10.71 -10.71
CA ASP A 92 5.42 10.23 -12.07
C ASP A 92 5.87 11.24 -13.14
N ASP A 93 7.19 11.47 -13.23
CA ASP A 93 7.78 12.47 -14.14
C ASP A 93 7.42 12.28 -15.61
N GLN A 94 7.06 11.05 -15.99
CA GLN A 94 6.68 10.70 -17.35
C GLN A 94 5.16 10.58 -17.56
N GLY A 95 4.35 10.61 -16.50
CA GLY A 95 2.89 10.44 -16.57
C GLY A 95 2.46 9.02 -16.95
N VAL A 96 3.36 8.05 -16.95
CA VAL A 96 3.09 6.69 -17.45
C VAL A 96 2.17 5.95 -16.48
N PHE A 97 2.39 6.12 -15.19
CA PHE A 97 1.55 5.51 -14.17
C PHE A 97 0.16 6.13 -14.16
N THR A 98 0.07 7.46 -14.31
CA THR A 98 -1.20 8.17 -14.48
C THR A 98 -1.98 7.65 -15.68
N GLN A 99 -1.35 7.52 -16.83
CA GLN A 99 -2.00 6.98 -18.03
C GLN A 99 -2.43 5.52 -17.87
N TYR A 100 -1.64 4.71 -17.16
CA TYR A 100 -2.03 3.35 -16.81
C TYR A 100 -3.30 3.31 -15.95
N LEU A 101 -3.40 4.16 -14.92
CA LEU A 101 -4.59 4.25 -14.08
C LEU A 101 -5.82 4.80 -14.82
N ILE A 102 -5.64 5.74 -15.75
CA ILE A 102 -6.71 6.19 -16.65
C ILE A 102 -7.22 5.02 -17.50
N GLY A 103 -6.32 4.24 -18.10
CA GLY A 103 -6.67 3.08 -18.91
C GLY A 103 -7.45 1.99 -18.15
N LEU A 104 -7.24 1.90 -16.83
CA LEU A 104 -8.01 1.00 -15.95
C LEU A 104 -9.35 1.61 -15.47
N GLY A 105 -9.64 2.86 -15.82
CA GLY A 105 -10.83 3.58 -15.36
C GLY A 105 -10.76 4.04 -13.91
N HIS A 106 -9.56 4.15 -13.34
CA HIS A 106 -9.33 4.60 -11.97
C HIS A 106 -9.19 6.11 -11.83
N LEU A 107 -8.74 6.78 -12.90
CA LEU A 107 -8.66 8.24 -13.00
C LEU A 107 -9.43 8.70 -14.23
N GLU A 108 -10.09 9.85 -14.12
CA GLU A 108 -10.83 10.44 -15.24
C GLU A 108 -9.86 11.08 -16.24
N SER A 109 -9.98 10.70 -17.51
CA SER A 109 -9.06 11.17 -18.55
C SER A 109 -9.13 12.68 -18.72
N GLU A 110 -10.31 13.28 -18.60
CA GLU A 110 -10.56 14.71 -18.77
C GLU A 110 -9.74 15.56 -17.79
N SER A 111 -9.47 15.03 -16.59
CA SER A 111 -8.79 15.74 -15.51
C SER A 111 -7.30 15.37 -15.41
N TRP A 112 -6.91 14.15 -15.81
CA TRP A 112 -5.59 13.59 -15.50
C TRP A 112 -4.70 13.28 -16.71
N PHE A 113 -5.19 13.36 -17.96
CA PHE A 113 -4.47 12.85 -19.13
C PHE A 113 -3.03 13.35 -19.29
N ASP A 114 -2.76 14.65 -19.12
CA ASP A 114 -1.42 15.23 -19.25
C ASP A 114 -0.74 15.52 -17.89
N LYS A 115 -1.32 15.02 -16.80
CA LYS A 115 -0.79 15.24 -15.45
C LYS A 115 0.38 14.32 -15.15
N LYS A 116 1.27 14.81 -14.28
CA LYS A 116 2.48 14.13 -13.82
C LYS A 116 2.58 14.24 -12.30
N PRO A 117 1.61 13.68 -11.56
CA PRO A 117 1.45 13.96 -10.17
C PRO A 117 2.49 13.23 -9.32
N ARG A 118 2.58 13.66 -8.06
CA ARG A 118 3.18 12.85 -7.02
C ARG A 118 2.16 11.87 -6.45
N TYR A 119 2.54 10.61 -6.38
CA TYR A 119 1.77 9.56 -5.77
C TYR A 119 2.20 9.32 -4.32
N TYR A 120 1.21 9.23 -3.45
CA TYR A 120 1.38 8.91 -2.04
C TYR A 120 0.68 7.59 -1.75
N PHE A 121 1.46 6.55 -1.44
CA PHE A 121 0.95 5.21 -1.19
C PHE A 121 0.96 4.93 0.32
N GLU A 122 -0.22 4.78 0.90
CA GLU A 122 -0.43 4.39 2.29
C GLU A 122 -0.82 2.92 2.34
N VAL A 123 -0.09 2.10 3.10
CA VAL A 123 -0.29 0.66 3.18
C VAL A 123 -0.98 0.31 4.48
N LYS A 124 -2.09 -0.42 4.38
CA LYS A 124 -2.88 -0.85 5.53
C LYS A 124 -3.14 -2.34 5.47
N SER A 125 -2.73 -3.05 6.52
CA SER A 125 -3.10 -4.45 6.71
C SER A 125 -4.48 -4.55 7.38
N THR A 126 -5.32 -5.50 6.95
CA THR A 126 -6.42 -5.99 7.80
C THR A 126 -6.26 -7.48 8.07
N PRO A 127 -6.31 -7.95 9.33
CA PRO A 127 -6.04 -9.35 9.67
C PRO A 127 -7.02 -10.38 9.07
N LEU A 128 -8.25 -9.94 8.79
CA LEU A 128 -9.34 -10.74 8.26
C LEU A 128 -9.73 -10.25 6.86
N ASP A 129 -10.96 -10.54 6.42
CA ASP A 129 -11.46 -10.16 5.11
C ASP A 129 -11.65 -8.64 4.92
N TRP A 130 -12.03 -8.25 3.70
CA TRP A 130 -12.24 -6.87 3.29
C TRP A 130 -13.38 -6.15 4.04
N ASN A 131 -14.25 -6.85 4.78
CA ASN A 131 -15.33 -6.22 5.57
C ASN A 131 -14.83 -5.69 6.91
N THR A 132 -13.65 -6.14 7.34
CA THR A 132 -13.02 -5.63 8.58
C THR A 132 -12.59 -4.18 8.38
N PRO A 133 -12.86 -3.24 9.29
CA PRO A 133 -12.38 -1.87 9.08
C PRO A 133 -10.85 -1.79 9.07
N LEU A 134 -10.29 -0.85 8.30
CA LEU A 134 -8.87 -0.48 8.42
C LEU A 134 -8.73 0.71 9.38
N TYR A 135 -7.60 0.77 10.06
CA TYR A 135 -7.29 1.84 11.01
C TYR A 135 -6.36 2.88 10.38
N MET A 136 -6.68 4.14 10.58
CA MET A 136 -5.88 5.29 10.16
C MET A 136 -5.77 6.26 11.33
N SER A 137 -4.56 6.74 11.63
CA SER A 137 -4.39 7.71 12.71
C SER A 137 -4.99 9.07 12.33
N GLY A 138 -5.30 9.90 13.33
CA GLY A 138 -5.79 11.27 13.09
C GLY A 138 -4.87 12.11 12.21
N GLU A 139 -3.57 11.95 12.35
CA GLU A 139 -2.58 12.68 11.55
C GLU A 139 -2.52 12.16 10.11
N GLN A 140 -2.63 10.84 9.91
CA GLN A 140 -2.73 10.26 8.57
C GLN A 140 -4.01 10.72 7.86
N TYR A 141 -5.15 10.76 8.55
CA TYR A 141 -6.42 11.24 7.99
C TYR A 141 -6.31 12.72 7.56
N LYS A 142 -5.83 13.61 8.44
CA LYS A 142 -5.66 15.03 8.11
C LYS A 142 -4.72 15.22 6.91
N LYS A 143 -3.63 14.46 6.87
CA LYS A 143 -2.66 14.49 5.79
C LYS A 143 -3.27 14.03 4.47
N MET A 144 -4.02 12.92 4.49
CA MET A 144 -4.76 12.40 3.35
C MET A 144 -5.76 13.44 2.82
N LYS A 145 -6.57 14.08 3.68
CA LYS A 145 -7.50 15.14 3.26
C LYS A 145 -6.77 16.32 2.61
N ARG A 146 -5.62 16.72 3.14
CA ARG A 146 -4.79 17.80 2.57
C ARG A 146 -4.19 17.44 1.21
N ILE A 147 -3.76 16.19 1.02
CA ILE A 147 -3.15 15.75 -0.24
C ILE A 147 -4.21 15.55 -1.32
N CYS A 148 -5.38 15.02 -0.99
CA CYS A 148 -6.42 14.75 -1.98
C CYS A 148 -7.06 16.03 -2.58
N VAL A 149 -6.80 17.22 -2.01
CA VAL A 149 -7.24 18.50 -2.58
C VAL A 149 -6.18 19.17 -3.45
N ASP A 150 -4.99 18.58 -3.57
CA ASP A 150 -3.92 19.06 -4.43
C ASP A 150 -4.04 18.42 -5.82
N ASP A 151 -4.24 19.25 -6.85
CA ASP A 151 -4.46 18.84 -8.23
C ASP A 151 -3.21 18.21 -8.90
N ASP A 152 -2.06 18.24 -8.22
CA ASP A 152 -0.80 17.63 -8.67
C ASP A 152 -0.39 16.44 -7.78
N SER A 153 -1.30 15.94 -6.93
CA SER A 153 -1.07 14.81 -6.06
C SER A 153 -2.18 13.75 -6.13
N VAL A 154 -1.81 12.49 -5.98
CA VAL A 154 -2.76 11.37 -5.87
C VAL A 154 -2.45 10.56 -4.62
N TYR A 155 -3.42 10.41 -3.73
CA TYR A 155 -3.27 9.59 -2.54
C TYR A 155 -3.97 8.25 -2.75
N ILE A 156 -3.28 7.15 -2.50
CA ILE A 156 -3.80 5.78 -2.67
C ILE A 156 -3.60 5.01 -1.39
N ILE A 157 -4.67 4.40 -0.88
CA ILE A 157 -4.58 3.41 0.19
C ILE A 157 -4.49 2.02 -0.44
N PHE A 158 -3.38 1.33 -0.21
CA PHE A 158 -3.20 -0.09 -0.46
C PHE A 158 -3.68 -0.87 0.75
N ARG A 159 -4.87 -1.44 0.64
CA ARG A 159 -5.36 -2.36 1.66
C ARG A 159 -4.94 -3.78 1.31
N VAL A 160 -4.08 -4.37 2.13
CA VAL A 160 -3.62 -5.75 2.02
C VAL A 160 -4.35 -6.60 3.05
N PHE A 161 -4.97 -7.70 2.63
CA PHE A 161 -5.79 -8.54 3.50
C PHE A 161 -5.63 -10.02 3.16
N ASN A 162 -6.19 -10.89 4.02
CA ASN A 162 -6.01 -12.34 3.94
C ASN A 162 -4.54 -12.83 4.06
N MET A 163 -3.67 -12.01 4.67
CA MET A 163 -2.23 -12.26 4.87
C MET A 163 -1.89 -13.57 5.60
N LEU A 164 -2.80 -14.07 6.43
CA LEU A 164 -2.62 -15.32 7.20
C LEU A 164 -3.17 -16.55 6.46
N THR A 165 -3.59 -16.39 5.20
CA THR A 165 -4.13 -17.45 4.37
C THR A 165 -3.17 -17.78 3.22
N ASP A 166 -3.54 -18.74 2.38
CA ASP A 166 -2.80 -19.07 1.15
C ASP A 166 -3.05 -18.07 0.00
N ARG A 167 -3.86 -17.04 0.21
CA ARG A 167 -4.19 -16.01 -0.78
C ARG A 167 -4.08 -14.62 -0.17
N ILE A 168 -3.15 -13.82 -0.69
CA ILE A 168 -3.04 -12.41 -0.32
C ILE A 168 -3.83 -11.60 -1.35
N ASP A 169 -4.76 -10.80 -0.85
CA ASP A 169 -5.59 -9.93 -1.67
C ASP A 169 -5.26 -8.45 -1.42
N VAL A 170 -5.43 -7.64 -2.47
CA VAL A 170 -5.19 -6.18 -2.43
C VAL A 170 -6.41 -5.44 -2.92
N LYS A 171 -6.81 -4.40 -2.18
CA LYS A 171 -7.81 -3.41 -2.60
C LYS A 171 -7.18 -2.03 -2.61
N LEU A 172 -7.35 -1.31 -3.71
CA LEU A 172 -6.90 0.08 -3.85
C LEU A 172 -8.06 1.04 -3.61
N TYR A 173 -7.81 2.07 -2.82
CA TYR A 173 -8.68 3.23 -2.68
C TYR A 173 -7.93 4.47 -3.17
N ILE A 174 -8.26 4.91 -4.39
CA ILE A 174 -7.64 6.07 -5.04
C ILE A 174 -8.46 7.31 -4.67
N ASN A 175 -7.78 8.38 -4.27
CA ASN A 175 -8.37 9.61 -3.75
C ASN A 175 -9.44 9.33 -2.68
N PRO A 176 -9.05 8.72 -1.55
CA PRO A 176 -10.00 8.29 -0.51
C PRO A 176 -10.87 9.42 0.06
N ALA A 177 -10.41 10.68 0.03
CA ALA A 177 -11.24 11.83 0.41
C ALA A 177 -12.47 12.01 -0.50
N GLN A 178 -12.32 11.78 -1.80
CA GLN A 178 -13.42 11.84 -2.76
C GLN A 178 -14.36 10.65 -2.57
N LEU A 179 -13.81 9.47 -2.27
CA LEU A 179 -14.62 8.29 -1.96
C LEU A 179 -15.44 8.47 -0.68
N GLU A 180 -14.89 9.17 0.32
CA GLU A 180 -15.61 9.57 1.53
C GLU A 180 -16.78 10.50 1.21
N GLU A 181 -16.55 11.55 0.42
CA GLU A 181 -17.60 12.49 0.01
C GLU A 181 -18.72 11.82 -0.81
N GLN A 182 -18.37 10.77 -1.56
CA GLN A 182 -19.32 9.95 -2.31
C GLN A 182 -20.04 8.89 -1.47
N GLY A 183 -19.73 8.77 -0.17
CA GLY A 183 -20.28 7.74 0.73
C GLY A 183 -19.79 6.32 0.40
N LYS A 184 -18.70 6.17 -0.36
CA LYS A 184 -18.09 4.88 -0.70
C LYS A 184 -17.11 4.40 0.37
N LEU A 185 -16.59 5.31 1.17
CA LEU A 185 -15.76 5.04 2.34
C LEU A 185 -16.29 5.81 3.54
N ASP A 186 -16.55 5.13 4.64
CA ASP A 186 -16.95 5.77 5.89
C ASP A 186 -15.75 5.89 6.81
N PHE A 187 -15.32 7.13 7.09
CA PHE A 187 -14.29 7.45 8.08
C PHE A 187 -14.98 7.85 9.39
N THR A 188 -14.95 6.97 10.39
CA THR A 188 -15.59 7.23 11.69
C THR A 188 -14.56 7.29 12.81
N THR A 189 -14.72 8.21 13.76
CA THR A 189 -13.84 8.31 14.92
C THR A 189 -14.40 7.48 16.07
N ILE A 190 -13.80 6.31 16.34
CA ILE A 190 -13.94 5.62 17.63
C ILE A 190 -12.53 5.48 18.20
N GLY A 191 -12.01 6.57 18.76
CA GLY A 191 -10.61 6.67 19.21
C GLY A 191 -9.66 7.06 18.08
N ASP A 192 -9.39 6.14 17.14
CA ASP A 192 -8.72 6.37 15.86
C ASP A 192 -9.74 6.43 14.70
N TRP A 193 -9.33 6.87 13.49
CA TRP A 193 -10.21 6.83 12.32
C TRP A 193 -10.33 5.40 11.81
N VAL A 194 -11.57 4.94 11.75
CA VAL A 194 -11.97 3.63 11.26
C VAL A 194 -12.51 3.82 9.84
N VAL A 195 -11.91 3.16 8.85
CA VAL A 195 -12.36 3.22 7.45
C VAL A 195 -13.04 1.91 7.08
N ALA A 196 -14.35 1.98 6.79
CA ALA A 196 -15.16 0.85 6.38
C ALA A 196 -15.68 1.05 4.94
N PRO A 197 -15.93 -0.03 4.19
CA PRO A 197 -16.68 0.07 2.94
C PRO A 197 -18.08 0.66 3.21
N GLY A 198 -18.48 1.67 2.44
CA GLY A 198 -19.81 2.25 2.54
C GLY A 198 -20.90 1.29 2.07
N ILE A 199 -22.11 1.45 2.60
CA ILE A 199 -23.31 0.71 2.19
C ILE A 199 -23.85 1.38 0.92
N ALA A 200 -23.27 1.10 -0.24
CA ALA A 200 -23.84 1.52 -1.53
C ALA A 200 -24.99 0.59 -1.95
#